data_AF-A0A6D0IJJ4-F1
#
_entry.id   AF-A0A6D0IJJ4-F1
#
_cell.length_a   1.000
_cell.length_b   1.000
_cell.length_c   1.000
_cell.angle_alpha   90.00
_cell.angle_beta   90.00
_cell.angle_gamma   90.00
#
_symmetry.space_group_name_H-M   'P 1'
#
loop_
_entity.id
_entity.type
_entity.pdbx_description
1 polymer ?
#
loop_
_entity_poly.entity_id
_entity_poly.type
_entity_poly.pdbx_seq_one_letter_code
_entity_poly.pdbx_strand_id
1 'polypeptide(L)'
;DKPQQETLAVKRNTMDNGATVLDILGGDNYLGLGRSSLSGQSMSEIFLNIKEKTLAWKPDIIRLWKFPKEMKEFTIDQQKNMIAFSGSHFRLPLLLRVSDKRVEPLPESEYSAPLRFQLADFAPRDNFVWVDRCYKMAQLWAPELALSTDWCVSQGQLGGQQIVQHVDKTMWKGKTAFKDTV
;
A
#
# COMPACT_ATOMS: atom_id res chain seq x y z
N ASP A 1 10.67 49.14 21.57
CA ASP A 1 10.88 47.93 20.74
C ASP A 1 9.76 47.77 19.74
N LYS A 2 10.08 47.86 18.44
CA LYS A 2 9.17 47.42 17.38
C LYS A 2 9.69 46.07 16.90
N PRO A 3 8.84 45.04 16.74
CA PRO A 3 9.30 43.77 16.19
C PRO A 3 9.83 44.03 14.77
N GLN A 4 11.08 43.68 14.53
CA GLN A 4 11.67 43.71 13.21
C GLN A 4 11.10 42.53 12.41
N GLN A 5 10.30 42.84 11.40
CA GLN A 5 9.67 41.85 10.53
C GLN A 5 10.46 41.79 9.21
N GLU A 6 11.27 40.76 9.05
CA GLU A 6 12.00 40.48 7.81
C GLU A 6 11.28 39.40 7.02
N THR A 7 11.01 39.68 5.75
CA THR A 7 10.45 38.70 4.81
C THR A 7 11.58 37.95 4.12
N LEU A 8 11.71 36.66 4.42
CA LEU A 8 12.61 35.75 3.72
C LEU A 8 11.94 35.20 2.46
N ALA A 9 12.47 35.59 1.29
CA ALA A 9 11.94 35.20 -0.03
C ALA A 9 12.52 33.86 -0.51
N VAL A 10 12.45 32.82 0.33
CA VAL A 10 12.93 31.47 0.02
C VAL A 10 11.80 30.57 -0.48
N LYS A 11 12.09 29.70 -1.45
CA LYS A 11 11.11 28.75 -1.98
C LYS A 11 10.92 27.62 -0.98
N ARG A 12 9.73 27.48 -0.42
CA ARG A 12 9.43 26.55 0.67
C ARG A 12 8.08 25.87 0.49
N ASN A 13 7.81 24.84 1.28
CA ASN A 13 6.51 24.19 1.34
C ASN A 13 6.08 23.90 2.79
N THR A 14 4.88 23.38 2.98
CA THR A 14 4.29 23.16 4.32
C THR A 14 5.06 22.15 5.18
N MET A 15 5.89 21.28 4.59
CA MET A 15 6.75 20.36 5.34
C MET A 15 7.85 21.09 6.12
N ASP A 16 8.26 22.27 5.67
CA ASP A 16 9.32 23.09 6.29
C ASP A 16 8.85 23.77 7.58
N ASN A 17 7.54 23.92 7.78
CA ASN A 17 6.96 24.67 8.92
C ASN A 17 7.37 24.05 10.27
N GLY A 18 7.29 22.73 10.39
CA GLY A 18 7.62 22.04 11.64
C GLY A 18 9.10 22.21 12.02
N ALA A 19 9.99 21.99 11.07
CA ALA A 19 11.44 22.20 11.26
C ALA A 19 11.78 23.66 11.59
N THR A 20 11.08 24.62 10.96
CA THR A 20 11.30 26.06 11.20
C THR A 20 10.89 26.47 12.62
N VAL A 21 9.72 26.00 13.08
CA VAL A 21 9.26 26.31 14.45
C VAL A 21 10.18 25.66 15.49
N LEU A 22 10.60 24.41 15.26
CA LEU A 22 11.54 23.73 16.16
C LEU A 22 12.88 24.48 16.26
N ASP A 23 13.44 24.93 15.13
CA ASP A 23 14.67 25.71 15.07
C ASP A 23 14.57 27.03 15.88
N ILE A 24 13.46 27.77 15.74
CA ILE A 24 13.20 28.99 16.54
C ILE A 24 13.20 28.70 18.05
N LEU A 25 12.68 27.54 18.44
CA LEU A 25 12.62 27.12 19.84
C LEU A 25 13.94 26.53 20.36
N GLY A 26 15.01 26.57 19.56
CA GLY A 26 16.34 26.03 19.90
C GLY A 26 16.43 24.51 19.75
N GLY A 27 15.51 23.90 18.99
CA GLY A 27 15.50 22.48 18.64
C GLY A 27 16.26 22.16 17.36
N ASP A 28 15.98 20.98 16.79
CA ASP A 28 16.55 20.54 15.52
C ASP A 28 15.95 21.33 14.33
N ASN A 29 16.73 21.51 13.28
CA ASN A 29 16.35 22.17 12.03
C ASN A 29 16.04 21.19 10.87
N TYR A 30 16.03 19.88 11.16
CA TYR A 30 15.56 18.81 10.28
C TYR A 30 14.33 18.12 10.88
N LEU A 31 13.25 17.99 10.10
CA LEU A 31 12.09 17.17 10.50
C LEU A 31 11.50 16.45 9.29
N GLY A 32 11.76 15.15 9.20
CA GLY A 32 11.39 14.35 8.03
C GLY A 32 11.97 14.96 6.74
N LEU A 33 11.08 15.33 5.82
CA LEU A 33 11.43 15.98 4.56
C LEU A 33 11.57 17.51 4.67
N GLY A 34 11.17 18.12 5.79
CA GLY A 34 11.24 19.55 6.03
C GLY A 34 12.62 20.02 6.46
N ARG A 35 12.96 21.25 6.10
CA ARG A 35 14.14 21.99 6.58
C ARG A 35 13.70 23.33 7.15
N SER A 36 14.38 23.81 8.18
CA SER A 36 14.10 25.16 8.70
C SER A 36 14.28 26.19 7.59
N SER A 37 13.29 27.07 7.40
CA SER A 37 13.39 28.20 6.47
C SER A 37 14.36 29.28 6.94
N LEU A 38 14.89 29.19 8.16
CA LEU A 38 15.83 30.15 8.74
C LEU A 38 17.28 29.72 8.54
N SER A 39 17.56 28.43 8.77
CA SER A 39 18.93 27.89 8.84
C SER A 39 19.22 26.79 7.81
N GLY A 40 18.21 26.31 7.09
CA GLY A 40 18.33 25.20 6.14
C GLY A 40 17.85 25.55 4.74
N GLN A 41 18.29 24.75 3.77
CA GLN A 41 17.81 24.86 2.39
C GLN A 41 16.61 23.93 2.18
N SER A 42 15.44 24.49 1.84
CA SER A 42 14.25 23.67 1.57
C SER A 42 14.50 22.70 0.42
N MET A 43 13.92 21.50 0.49
CA MET A 43 13.89 20.60 -0.67
C MET A 43 13.19 21.23 -1.88
N SER A 44 12.37 22.26 -1.68
CA SER A 44 11.69 23.00 -2.75
C SER A 44 12.63 23.89 -3.54
N GLU A 45 13.74 24.31 -2.94
CA GLU A 45 14.82 25.04 -3.61
C GLU A 45 15.68 24.09 -4.43
N ILE A 46 15.96 22.91 -3.89
CA ILE A 46 16.85 21.91 -4.52
C ILE A 46 16.15 21.20 -5.67
N PHE A 47 14.89 20.83 -5.50
CA PHE A 47 14.12 20.07 -6.49
C PHE A 47 13.03 20.93 -7.12
N LEU A 48 13.08 21.08 -8.44
CA LEU A 48 12.03 21.74 -9.21
C LEU A 48 10.67 21.04 -9.03
N ASN A 49 10.67 19.70 -9.02
CA ASN A 49 9.50 18.87 -8.81
C ASN A 49 9.70 17.91 -7.61
N ILE A 50 9.38 18.39 -6.41
CA ILE A 50 9.47 17.58 -5.18
C ILE A 50 8.60 16.34 -5.25
N LYS A 51 7.39 16.44 -5.82
CA LYS A 51 6.45 15.31 -5.89
C LYS A 51 7.06 14.12 -6.62
N GLU A 52 7.63 14.37 -7.79
CA GLU A 52 8.30 13.35 -8.58
C GLU A 52 9.53 12.79 -7.86
N LYS A 53 10.32 13.66 -7.21
CA LYS A 53 11.50 13.21 -6.46
C LYS A 53 11.14 12.30 -5.28
N THR A 54 10.10 12.65 -4.52
CA THR A 54 9.62 11.83 -3.40
C THR A 54 9.06 10.49 -3.89
N LEU A 55 8.32 10.48 -5.00
CA LEU A 55 7.80 9.25 -5.60
C LEU A 55 8.92 8.35 -6.12
N ALA A 56 10.03 8.91 -6.59
CA ALA A 56 11.19 8.14 -7.03
C ALA A 56 11.86 7.33 -5.90
N TRP A 57 11.68 7.71 -4.62
CA TRP A 57 12.18 6.95 -3.46
C TRP A 57 11.29 5.78 -3.05
N LYS A 58 10.06 5.70 -3.57
CA LYS A 58 9.10 4.64 -3.23
C LYS A 58 9.69 3.22 -3.32
N PRO A 59 10.46 2.84 -4.37
CA PRO A 59 11.05 1.50 -4.46
C PRO A 59 12.04 1.18 -3.33
N ASP A 60 12.86 2.16 -2.92
CA ASP A 60 13.85 1.99 -1.86
C ASP A 60 13.18 1.84 -0.50
N ILE A 61 12.14 2.64 -0.22
CA ILE A 61 11.34 2.52 1.01
C ILE A 61 10.65 1.15 1.08
N ILE A 62 10.04 0.71 -0.02
CA ILE A 62 9.40 -0.62 -0.11
C ILE A 62 10.41 -1.75 0.18
N ARG A 63 11.66 -1.61 -0.27
CA ARG A 63 12.70 -2.61 -0.02
C ARG A 63 13.02 -2.79 1.46
N LEU A 64 12.83 -1.76 2.28
CA LEU A 64 13.01 -1.83 3.73
C LEU A 64 11.97 -2.72 4.42
N TRP A 65 10.79 -2.90 3.82
CA TRP A 65 9.69 -3.69 4.38
C TRP A 65 9.89 -5.22 4.31
N LYS A 66 11.02 -5.71 3.78
CA LYS A 66 11.42 -7.13 3.75
C LYS A 66 10.28 -8.08 3.37
N PHE A 67 9.55 -7.76 2.30
CA PHE A 67 8.40 -8.57 1.89
C PHE A 67 8.76 -10.03 1.59
N PRO A 68 7.86 -10.98 1.89
CA PRO A 68 8.05 -12.37 1.54
C PRO A 68 8.30 -12.55 0.04
N LYS A 69 9.20 -13.48 -0.30
CA LYS A 69 9.51 -13.82 -1.70
C LYS A 69 8.46 -14.72 -2.33
N GLU A 70 7.83 -15.57 -1.52
CA GLU A 70 6.86 -16.55 -1.94
C GLU A 70 5.67 -16.61 -0.98
N MET A 71 4.54 -17.10 -1.48
CA MET A 71 3.32 -17.37 -0.73
C MET A 71 2.72 -18.65 -1.29
N LYS A 72 3.16 -19.82 -0.80
CA LYS A 72 2.62 -21.13 -1.23
C LYS A 72 1.36 -21.49 -0.47
N GLU A 73 1.38 -21.25 0.83
CA GLU A 73 0.28 -21.51 1.75
C GLU A 73 0.02 -20.25 2.58
N PHE A 74 -1.24 -20.05 2.94
CA PHE A 74 -1.66 -18.90 3.73
C PHE A 74 -2.87 -19.25 4.59
N THR A 75 -3.06 -18.49 5.65
CA THR A 75 -4.18 -18.63 6.58
C THR A 75 -4.95 -17.33 6.68
N ILE A 76 -6.27 -17.42 6.71
CA ILE A 76 -7.17 -16.29 7.01
C ILE A 76 -7.81 -16.53 8.37
N ASP A 77 -7.67 -15.54 9.25
CA ASP A 77 -8.34 -15.45 10.55
C ASP A 77 -9.46 -14.41 10.42
N GLN A 78 -10.70 -14.87 10.37
CA GLN A 78 -11.88 -14.01 10.23
C GLN A 78 -12.16 -13.18 11.48
N GLN A 79 -11.81 -13.67 12.67
CA GLN A 79 -12.04 -12.96 13.92
C GLN A 79 -11.07 -11.78 14.05
N LYS A 80 -9.81 -11.97 13.65
CA LYS A 80 -8.79 -10.91 13.69
C LYS A 80 -8.79 -10.05 12.43
N ASN A 81 -9.54 -10.43 11.39
CA ASN A 81 -9.47 -9.85 10.06
C ASN A 81 -8.02 -9.78 9.56
N MET A 82 -7.33 -10.93 9.59
CA MET A 82 -5.93 -11.02 9.20
C MET A 82 -5.69 -12.17 8.23
N ILE A 83 -4.71 -11.96 7.36
CA ILE A 83 -4.08 -13.01 6.57
C ILE A 83 -2.63 -13.18 7.04
N ALA A 84 -2.18 -14.43 7.11
CA ALA A 84 -0.79 -14.75 7.40
C ALA A 84 -0.20 -15.67 6.34
N PHE A 85 1.02 -15.37 5.91
CA PHE A 85 1.80 -16.19 4.99
C PHE A 85 3.28 -15.91 5.18
N SER A 86 4.12 -16.93 5.05
CA SER A 86 5.57 -16.80 5.08
C SER A 86 6.11 -15.99 6.28
N GLY A 87 5.48 -16.17 7.46
CA GLY A 87 5.83 -15.48 8.71
C GLY A 87 5.35 -14.03 8.83
N SER A 88 4.76 -13.47 7.77
CA SER A 88 4.18 -12.11 7.77
C SER A 88 2.68 -12.14 8.03
N HIS A 89 2.17 -11.06 8.62
CA HIS A 89 0.75 -10.88 8.95
C HIS A 89 0.27 -9.54 8.41
N PHE A 90 -0.89 -9.54 7.76
CA PHE A 90 -1.49 -8.35 7.17
C PHE A 90 -2.97 -8.28 7.54
N ARG A 91 -3.49 -7.04 7.67
CA ARG A 91 -4.90 -6.78 7.91
C ARG A 91 -5.70 -6.94 6.62
N LEU A 92 -6.94 -7.39 6.76
CA LEU A 92 -7.92 -7.48 5.68
C LEU A 92 -8.82 -6.23 5.66
N PRO A 93 -9.36 -5.83 4.49
CA PRO A 93 -9.21 -6.47 3.17
C PRO A 93 -7.83 -6.24 2.55
N LEU A 94 -7.37 -7.15 1.69
CA LEU A 94 -6.03 -7.09 1.11
C LEU A 94 -5.99 -7.64 -0.31
N LEU A 95 -5.25 -6.94 -1.19
CA LEU A 95 -4.81 -7.45 -2.47
C LEU A 95 -3.31 -7.78 -2.40
N LEU A 96 -2.91 -8.91 -2.98
CA LEU A 96 -1.52 -9.33 -3.06
C LEU A 96 -1.17 -9.51 -4.53
N ARG A 97 -0.11 -8.82 -5.00
CA ARG A 97 0.53 -9.12 -6.27
C ARG A 97 1.60 -10.18 -6.05
N VAL A 98 1.48 -11.31 -6.71
CA VAL A 98 2.39 -12.43 -6.57
C VAL A 98 3.25 -12.53 -7.83
N SER A 99 4.56 -12.47 -7.66
CA SER A 99 5.54 -12.63 -8.73
C SER A 99 6.64 -13.60 -8.30
N ASP A 100 7.45 -14.07 -9.24
CA ASP A 100 8.57 -14.97 -8.94
C ASP A 100 9.60 -14.38 -7.98
N LYS A 101 9.64 -13.04 -7.87
CA LYS A 101 10.65 -12.31 -7.10
C LYS A 101 10.13 -11.86 -5.73
N ARG A 102 8.84 -11.58 -5.61
CA ARG A 102 8.23 -11.01 -4.41
C ARG A 102 6.72 -11.17 -4.37
N VAL A 103 6.18 -11.15 -3.16
CA VAL A 103 4.76 -10.96 -2.85
C VAL A 103 4.58 -9.53 -2.34
N GLU A 104 3.88 -8.70 -3.11
CA GLU A 104 3.63 -7.30 -2.76
C GLU A 104 2.21 -7.12 -2.19
N PRO A 105 2.08 -6.69 -0.92
CA PRO A 105 0.80 -6.37 -0.32
C PRO A 105 0.33 -4.97 -0.69
N LEU A 106 -0.92 -4.90 -1.14
CA LEU A 106 -1.63 -3.70 -1.58
C LEU A 106 -2.89 -3.53 -0.71
N PRO A 107 -2.76 -2.87 0.46
CA PRO A 107 -3.89 -2.67 1.36
C PRO A 107 -4.89 -1.64 0.82
N GLU A 108 -6.11 -1.72 1.34
CA GLU A 108 -7.11 -0.65 1.24
C GLU A 108 -6.98 0.28 2.47
N SER A 109 -6.95 1.58 2.23
CA SER A 109 -6.76 2.66 3.20
C SER A 109 -7.46 3.92 2.69
N GLU A 110 -7.62 4.93 3.57
CA GLU A 110 -8.28 6.21 3.24
C GLU A 110 -7.68 6.91 2.02
N TYR A 111 -6.36 6.76 1.81
CA TYR A 111 -5.64 7.41 0.71
C TYR A 111 -5.31 6.48 -0.47
N SER A 112 -5.83 5.25 -0.48
CA SER A 112 -5.62 4.29 -1.56
C SER A 112 -6.94 3.99 -2.28
N ALA A 113 -6.87 3.73 -3.59
CA ALA A 113 -8.03 3.29 -4.34
C ALA A 113 -8.60 1.96 -3.78
N PRO A 114 -9.91 1.70 -3.90
CA PRO A 114 -10.48 0.39 -3.57
C PRO A 114 -9.78 -0.76 -4.30
N LEU A 115 -9.71 -1.94 -3.68
CA LEU A 115 -8.91 -3.07 -4.18
C LEU A 115 -9.23 -3.47 -5.62
N ARG A 116 -10.51 -3.38 -6.04
CA ARG A 116 -10.93 -3.65 -7.43
C ARG A 116 -10.26 -2.73 -8.46
N PHE A 117 -10.01 -1.47 -8.11
CA PHE A 117 -9.35 -0.52 -9.00
C PHE A 117 -7.84 -0.76 -8.99
N GLN A 118 -7.26 -1.07 -7.82
CA GLN A 118 -5.85 -1.47 -7.75
C GLN A 118 -5.58 -2.75 -8.58
N LEU A 119 -6.52 -3.69 -8.58
CA LEU A 119 -6.45 -4.91 -9.41
C LEU A 119 -6.54 -4.60 -10.90
N ALA A 120 -7.31 -3.59 -11.31
CA ALA A 120 -7.42 -3.19 -12.72
C ALA A 120 -6.08 -2.66 -13.30
N ASP A 121 -5.17 -2.18 -12.44
CA ASP A 121 -3.82 -1.74 -12.83
C ASP A 121 -2.82 -2.90 -12.99
N PHE A 122 -3.24 -4.15 -12.82
CA PHE A 122 -2.38 -5.33 -12.99
C PHE A 122 -2.19 -5.65 -14.47
N ALA A 123 -0.99 -6.11 -14.82
CA ALA A 123 -0.76 -6.66 -16.14
C ALA A 123 -1.56 -7.97 -16.31
N PRO A 124 -1.95 -8.37 -17.54
CA PRO A 124 -2.74 -9.58 -17.77
C PRO A 124 -2.15 -10.85 -17.17
N ARG A 125 -0.81 -10.93 -17.09
CA ARG A 125 -0.05 -12.07 -16.55
C ARG A 125 0.31 -11.94 -15.06
N ASP A 126 -0.04 -10.84 -14.40
CA ASP A 126 0.23 -10.69 -12.97
C ASP A 126 -0.66 -11.66 -12.19
N ASN A 127 -0.02 -12.51 -11.38
CA ASN A 127 -0.74 -13.37 -10.44
C ASN A 127 -1.22 -12.52 -9.25
N PHE A 128 -2.42 -12.81 -8.76
CA PHE A 128 -2.97 -12.11 -7.61
C PHE A 128 -3.66 -13.05 -6.62
N VAL A 129 -3.70 -12.60 -5.36
CA VAL A 129 -4.61 -13.10 -4.34
C VAL A 129 -5.36 -11.91 -3.77
N TRP A 130 -6.68 -11.92 -3.84
CA TRP A 130 -7.56 -10.87 -3.35
C TRP A 130 -8.47 -11.43 -2.25
N VAL A 131 -8.37 -10.88 -1.05
CA VAL A 131 -9.20 -11.26 0.09
C VAL A 131 -10.07 -10.08 0.50
N ASP A 132 -11.37 -10.23 0.32
CA ASP A 132 -12.36 -9.18 0.58
C ASP A 132 -13.76 -9.79 0.77
N ARG A 133 -14.76 -8.94 0.97
CA ARG A 133 -16.16 -9.36 1.03
C ARG A 133 -16.60 -9.97 -0.29
N CYS A 134 -17.31 -11.10 -0.22
CA CYS A 134 -17.71 -11.88 -1.38
C CYS A 134 -18.41 -11.04 -2.45
N TYR A 135 -19.40 -10.23 -2.08
CA TYR A 135 -20.15 -9.40 -3.02
C TYR A 135 -19.28 -8.47 -3.90
N LYS A 136 -18.07 -8.08 -3.46
CA LYS A 136 -17.19 -7.19 -4.24
C LYS A 136 -16.54 -7.89 -5.45
N MET A 137 -16.27 -9.19 -5.34
CA MET A 137 -15.62 -9.98 -6.41
C MET A 137 -16.59 -10.94 -7.10
N ALA A 138 -17.59 -11.43 -6.38
CA ALA A 138 -18.53 -12.44 -6.83
C ALA A 138 -19.40 -11.99 -8.01
N GLN A 139 -19.68 -10.69 -8.13
CA GLN A 139 -20.41 -10.14 -9.29
C GLN A 139 -19.73 -10.42 -10.64
N LEU A 140 -18.42 -10.66 -10.64
CA LEU A 140 -17.66 -10.94 -11.85
C LEU A 140 -17.48 -12.44 -12.10
N TRP A 141 -17.23 -13.22 -11.04
CA TRP A 141 -16.67 -14.58 -11.19
C TRP A 141 -17.41 -15.68 -10.41
N ALA A 142 -18.35 -15.33 -9.53
CA ALA A 142 -19.10 -16.31 -8.73
C ALA A 142 -20.50 -15.76 -8.39
N PRO A 143 -21.44 -15.69 -9.36
CA PRO A 143 -22.75 -15.06 -9.17
C PRO A 143 -23.53 -15.56 -7.96
N GLU A 144 -23.35 -16.82 -7.58
CA GLU A 144 -23.96 -17.45 -6.41
C GLU A 144 -23.54 -16.82 -5.06
N LEU A 145 -22.42 -16.10 -5.01
CA LEU A 145 -21.91 -15.38 -3.85
C LEU A 145 -22.14 -13.86 -3.93
N ALA A 146 -22.83 -13.36 -4.96
CA ALA A 146 -22.93 -11.93 -5.26
C ALA A 146 -23.63 -11.10 -4.16
N LEU A 147 -24.42 -11.73 -3.30
CA LEU A 147 -25.11 -11.09 -2.18
C LEU A 147 -24.50 -11.42 -0.80
N SER A 148 -23.45 -12.26 -0.75
CA SER A 148 -22.82 -12.64 0.52
C SER A 148 -21.92 -11.52 1.04
N THR A 149 -22.06 -11.21 2.33
CA THR A 149 -21.20 -10.29 3.09
C THR A 149 -20.06 -11.02 3.83
N ASP A 150 -19.91 -12.32 3.59
CA ASP A 150 -18.85 -13.13 4.15
C ASP A 150 -17.51 -12.80 3.47
N TRP A 151 -16.43 -13.36 4.02
CA TRP A 151 -15.11 -13.26 3.41
C TRP A 151 -14.97 -14.24 2.24
N CYS A 152 -14.39 -13.77 1.14
CA CYS A 152 -13.99 -14.59 0.01
C CYS A 152 -12.53 -14.36 -0.33
N VAL A 153 -11.93 -15.36 -0.96
CA VAL A 153 -10.62 -15.27 -1.59
C VAL A 153 -10.81 -15.48 -3.09
N SER A 154 -10.31 -14.54 -3.89
CA SER A 154 -10.10 -14.75 -5.32
C SER A 154 -8.62 -14.90 -5.61
N GLN A 155 -8.23 -15.88 -6.42
CA GLN A 155 -6.86 -16.02 -6.89
C GLN A 155 -6.81 -16.43 -8.36
N GLY A 156 -5.79 -15.94 -9.07
CA GLY A 156 -5.61 -16.22 -10.50
C GLY A 156 -4.73 -15.19 -11.21
N GLN A 157 -4.89 -15.12 -12.52
CA GLN A 157 -4.30 -14.09 -13.40
C GLN A 157 -5.43 -13.23 -13.96
N LEU A 158 -5.26 -11.91 -14.11
CA LEU A 158 -6.33 -11.05 -14.61
C LEU A 158 -6.76 -11.40 -16.05
N GLY A 159 -5.80 -11.77 -16.91
CA GLY A 159 -6.07 -12.22 -18.28
C GLY A 159 -6.35 -13.73 -18.40
N GLY A 160 -6.34 -14.47 -17.29
CA GLY A 160 -6.41 -15.92 -17.26
C GLY A 160 -7.64 -16.46 -16.53
N GLN A 161 -7.49 -17.62 -15.89
CA GLN A 161 -8.53 -18.18 -15.02
C GLN A 161 -8.45 -17.56 -13.62
N GLN A 162 -9.61 -17.19 -13.06
CA GLN A 162 -9.77 -16.79 -11.66
C GLN A 162 -10.67 -17.78 -10.94
N ILE A 163 -10.39 -18.00 -9.65
CA ILE A 163 -11.20 -18.86 -8.79
C ILE A 163 -11.58 -18.05 -7.56
N VAL A 164 -12.89 -17.97 -7.28
CA VAL A 164 -13.42 -17.40 -6.04
C VAL A 164 -13.77 -18.54 -5.10
N GLN A 165 -13.32 -18.44 -3.85
CA GLN A 165 -13.60 -19.40 -2.79
C GLN A 165 -14.17 -18.68 -1.58
N HIS A 166 -15.29 -19.19 -1.06
CA HIS A 166 -15.86 -18.73 0.19
C HIS A 166 -14.99 -19.16 1.38
N VAL A 167 -14.74 -18.23 2.30
CA VAL A 167 -14.04 -18.49 3.56
C VAL A 167 -15.08 -18.99 4.56
N ASP A 168 -15.31 -20.30 4.56
CA ASP A 168 -16.38 -20.97 5.33
C ASP A 168 -16.02 -21.23 6.81
N LYS A 169 -14.78 -20.94 7.21
CA LYS A 169 -14.24 -21.24 8.54
C LYS A 169 -13.57 -20.01 9.14
N THR A 170 -13.63 -19.92 10.47
CA THR A 170 -12.95 -18.87 11.23
C THR A 170 -11.45 -18.84 10.97
N MET A 171 -10.83 -20.02 10.92
CA MET A 171 -9.45 -20.22 10.49
C MET A 171 -9.46 -21.00 9.18
N TRP A 172 -9.27 -20.30 8.08
CA TRP A 172 -9.29 -20.88 6.74
C TRP A 172 -7.88 -21.02 6.20
N LYS A 173 -7.60 -22.11 5.49
CA LYS A 173 -6.28 -22.41 4.91
C LYS A 173 -6.39 -22.43 3.40
N GLY A 174 -5.55 -21.64 2.74
CA GLY A 174 -5.45 -21.56 1.29
C GLY A 174 -4.09 -21.99 0.79
N LYS A 175 -4.06 -22.43 -0.46
CA LYS A 175 -2.83 -22.62 -1.23
C LYS A 175 -2.91 -21.78 -2.49
N THR A 176 -1.81 -21.15 -2.85
CA THR A 176 -1.72 -20.47 -4.14
C THR A 176 -1.55 -21.52 -5.23
N ALA A 177 -2.38 -21.42 -6.26
CA ALA A 177 -2.35 -22.31 -7.42
C ALA A 177 -2.60 -21.46 -8.66
N PHE A 178 -1.55 -20.85 -9.17
CA PHE A 178 -1.60 -20.10 -10.43
C PHE A 178 -1.36 -21.07 -11.58
N LYS A 179 -2.32 -21.18 -12.49
CA LYS A 179 -2.11 -21.86 -13.76
C LYS A 179 -1.62 -20.82 -14.76
N ASP A 180 -0.48 -21.07 -15.39
CA ASP A 180 -0.06 -20.29 -16.56
C ASP A 180 -1.10 -20.49 -17.65
N THR A 181 -1.87 -19.44 -17.93
CA THR A 181 -2.99 -19.53 -18.89
C THR A 181 -2.80 -18.67 -20.14
N VAL A 182 -1.66 -17.98 -20.29
CA VAL A 182 -1.33 -17.17 -21.48
C VAL A 182 0.18 -17.07 -21.73
#